data_AF-A0A5U2CJV5-F1
#
_entry.id   AF-A0A5U2CJV5-F1
#
_cell.length_a   1.000
_cell.length_b   1.000
_cell.length_c   1.000
_cell.angle_alpha   90.00
_cell.angle_beta   90.00
_cell.angle_gamma   90.00
#
_symmetry.space_group_name_H-M   'P 1'
#
loop_
_entity.id
_entity.type
_entity.pdbx_description
1 polymer ?
#
loop_
_entity_poly.entity_id
_entity_poly.type
_entity_poly.pdbx_seq_one_letter_code
_entity_poly.pdbx_strand_id
1 'polypeptide(L)'
;MHSWKKKLVVSQLALACTLAITSQANATTYDTWTYYDNPTTALDWNNMDAAGTVDGNYVNYSGFVYYNNANGDFDQTFNGDTVNGTISTYYLNHDYNDATSNELNISNSVIHGSITSMLPIGYYDRFDTLDHDGYSEYYRFNNGTDTVDGNWYDGDVFTLNIANSTIDDDYEAFYFTDSYKDGDVTKYTNETFDVSEGVAVNLDVESNINISNNSRVAGIALSQGNTYNNTYTTESHNWDNNINVFDSTVTSGSDYILDSAYTTD
;
A
#
# COMPACT_ATOMS: atom_id res chain seq x y z
N MET A 1 -43.33 -45.32 -20.51
CA MET A 1 -42.55 -44.17 -21.03
C MET A 1 -42.09 -43.33 -19.86
N HIS A 2 -40.84 -43.48 -19.43
CA HIS A 2 -40.27 -42.63 -18.38
C HIS A 2 -39.62 -41.40 -19.04
N SER A 3 -40.13 -40.21 -18.74
CA SER A 3 -39.51 -38.94 -19.13
C SER A 3 -38.42 -38.61 -18.11
N TRP A 4 -37.17 -38.54 -18.56
CA TRP A 4 -36.06 -38.01 -17.76
C TRP A 4 -35.88 -36.53 -18.07
N LYS A 5 -36.15 -35.67 -17.07
CA LYS A 5 -35.77 -34.26 -17.07
C LYS A 5 -34.25 -34.16 -16.96
N LYS A 6 -33.55 -33.90 -18.07
CA LYS A 6 -32.17 -33.42 -18.02
C LYS A 6 -32.21 -31.95 -17.58
N LYS A 7 -31.92 -31.70 -16.31
CA LYS A 7 -31.67 -30.34 -15.80
C LYS A 7 -30.41 -29.81 -16.48
N LEU A 8 -30.55 -28.62 -17.06
CA LEU A 8 -29.51 -27.87 -17.74
C LEU A 8 -28.47 -27.41 -16.71
N VAL A 9 -27.35 -28.14 -16.57
CA VAL A 9 -26.18 -27.70 -15.76
C VAL A 9 -25.25 -26.82 -16.61
N VAL A 10 -25.77 -26.19 -17.67
CA VAL A 10 -24.96 -25.46 -18.68
C VAL A 10 -24.86 -23.96 -18.36
N SER A 11 -25.43 -23.45 -17.27
CA SER A 11 -25.50 -21.98 -17.06
C SER A 11 -24.70 -21.41 -15.89
N GLN A 12 -24.05 -22.20 -15.04
CA GLN A 12 -23.22 -21.62 -13.96
C GLN A 12 -21.74 -21.56 -14.35
N LEU A 13 -21.18 -22.66 -14.86
CA LEU A 13 -19.78 -22.70 -15.27
C LEU A 13 -19.51 -21.79 -16.48
N ALA A 14 -20.40 -21.79 -17.47
CA ALA A 14 -20.26 -20.90 -18.63
C ALA A 14 -20.49 -19.42 -18.28
N LEU A 15 -21.35 -19.13 -17.29
CA LEU A 15 -21.58 -17.76 -16.82
C LEU A 15 -20.38 -17.23 -16.02
N ALA A 16 -19.79 -18.07 -15.15
CA ALA A 16 -18.55 -17.75 -14.44
C ALA A 16 -17.37 -17.53 -15.41
N CYS A 17 -17.23 -18.39 -16.43
CA CYS A 17 -16.19 -18.21 -17.45
C CYS A 17 -16.43 -16.99 -18.35
N THR A 18 -17.68 -16.62 -18.64
CA THR A 18 -17.97 -15.41 -19.44
C THR A 18 -17.72 -14.14 -18.64
N LEU A 19 -18.05 -14.12 -17.35
CA LEU A 19 -17.73 -13.01 -16.43
C LEU A 19 -16.21 -12.80 -16.30
N ALA A 20 -15.45 -13.89 -16.17
CA ALA A 20 -13.99 -13.85 -16.09
C ALA A 20 -13.31 -13.35 -17.39
N ILE A 21 -13.94 -13.55 -18.55
CA ILE A 21 -13.42 -13.08 -19.85
C ILE A 21 -13.75 -11.59 -20.07
N THR A 22 -14.84 -11.07 -19.51
CA THR A 22 -15.21 -9.64 -19.61
C THR A 22 -14.53 -8.76 -18.56
N SER A 23 -14.01 -9.30 -17.45
CA SER A 23 -13.29 -8.53 -16.43
C SER A 23 -11.85 -8.18 -16.84
N GLN A 24 -11.27 -8.88 -17.82
CA GLN A 24 -9.92 -8.59 -18.33
C GLN A 24 -9.86 -7.37 -19.26
N ALA A 25 -11.00 -6.70 -19.52
CA ALA A 25 -11.09 -5.69 -20.58
C ALA A 25 -10.49 -4.32 -20.24
N ASN A 26 -10.10 -4.03 -18.99
CA ASN A 26 -9.35 -2.82 -18.61
C ASN A 26 -8.45 -3.04 -17.38
N ALA A 27 -7.76 -4.18 -17.30
CA ALA A 27 -6.77 -4.39 -16.25
C ALA A 27 -5.66 -3.33 -16.38
N THR A 28 -5.54 -2.45 -15.38
CA THR A 28 -4.48 -1.45 -15.33
C THR A 28 -3.38 -1.94 -14.39
N THR A 29 -2.13 -1.72 -14.77
CA THR A 29 -0.98 -1.96 -13.89
C THR A 29 -0.48 -0.63 -13.36
N TYR A 30 -0.31 -0.55 -12.04
CA TYR A 30 0.19 0.63 -11.36
C TYR A 30 1.48 0.30 -10.60
N ASP A 31 2.52 1.11 -10.79
CA ASP A 31 3.73 1.07 -9.98
C ASP A 31 3.69 2.29 -9.05
N THR A 32 3.71 2.07 -7.73
CA THR A 32 3.51 3.17 -6.77
C THR A 32 4.79 3.95 -6.50
N TRP A 33 5.94 3.37 -6.85
CA TRP A 33 7.28 3.91 -6.63
C TRP A 33 7.97 4.11 -7.97
N THR A 34 8.59 5.26 -8.18
CA THR A 34 9.35 5.53 -9.41
C THR A 34 10.63 6.28 -9.08
N TYR A 35 11.75 5.81 -9.62
CA TYR A 35 13.03 6.51 -9.54
C TYR A 35 13.24 7.35 -10.81
N TYR A 36 13.47 8.64 -10.61
CA TYR A 36 13.80 9.60 -11.65
C TYR A 36 15.31 9.84 -11.65
N ASP A 37 15.97 9.28 -12.66
CA ASP A 37 17.41 9.43 -12.86
C ASP A 37 17.73 10.73 -13.62
N ASN A 38 18.59 11.56 -13.03
CA ASN A 38 19.28 12.68 -13.66
C ASN A 38 20.77 12.32 -13.89
N PRO A 39 21.26 12.41 -15.14
CA PRO A 39 22.61 11.95 -15.48
C PRO A 39 23.75 12.79 -14.87
N THR A 40 23.45 13.93 -14.23
CA THR A 40 24.47 14.92 -13.83
C THR A 40 24.56 15.18 -12.33
N THR A 41 23.68 14.58 -11.54
CA THR A 41 23.52 14.87 -10.11
C THR A 41 23.30 13.59 -9.32
N ALA A 42 23.62 13.61 -8.03
CA ALA A 42 23.31 12.52 -7.11
C ALA A 42 21.85 12.59 -6.63
N LEU A 43 21.36 11.52 -5.99
CA LEU A 43 20.12 11.51 -5.22
C LEU A 43 20.13 12.59 -4.14
N ASP A 44 19.08 13.41 -4.11
CA ASP A 44 18.88 14.45 -3.11
C ASP A 44 17.76 14.10 -2.14
N TRP A 45 18.12 13.43 -1.05
CA TRP A 45 17.22 13.00 0.02
C TRP A 45 16.33 14.11 0.60
N ASN A 46 16.75 15.37 0.52
CA ASN A 46 15.95 16.48 1.06
C ASN A 46 14.77 16.85 0.17
N ASN A 47 14.75 16.38 -1.08
CA ASN A 47 13.79 16.80 -2.11
C ASN A 47 13.19 15.59 -2.85
N MET A 48 12.95 14.46 -2.15
CA MET A 48 12.11 13.38 -2.69
C MET A 48 10.68 13.91 -2.97
N ASP A 49 9.96 13.29 -3.91
CA ASP A 49 8.57 13.66 -4.27
C ASP A 49 8.37 15.09 -4.83
N ALA A 50 9.45 15.77 -5.24
CA ALA A 50 9.42 17.18 -5.64
C ALA A 50 9.59 17.34 -7.17
N ALA A 51 8.50 17.14 -7.92
CA ALA A 51 8.52 17.23 -9.38
C ALA A 51 8.91 18.63 -9.87
N GLY A 52 10.06 18.73 -10.58
CA GLY A 52 10.49 19.95 -11.26
C GLY A 52 11.09 21.05 -10.39
N THR A 53 11.33 20.79 -9.09
CA THR A 53 12.02 21.73 -8.18
C THR A 53 13.50 21.40 -8.00
N VAL A 54 13.94 20.21 -8.42
CA VAL A 54 15.30 19.71 -8.23
C VAL A 54 16.00 19.44 -9.56
N ASP A 55 17.22 19.96 -9.70
CA ASP A 55 18.19 19.52 -10.72
C ASP A 55 18.76 18.11 -10.40
N GLY A 56 18.16 17.34 -9.47
CA GLY A 56 18.68 16.12 -8.82
C GLY A 56 17.99 14.79 -9.20
N ASN A 57 18.55 13.65 -8.78
CA ASN A 57 17.85 12.35 -8.82
C ASN A 57 16.84 12.30 -7.66
N TYR A 58 15.69 11.67 -7.87
CA TYR A 58 14.70 11.53 -6.80
C TYR A 58 13.81 10.30 -6.96
N VAL A 59 13.26 9.83 -5.85
CA VAL A 59 12.16 8.86 -5.83
C VAL A 59 10.85 9.61 -5.66
N ASN A 60 9.86 9.18 -6.43
CA ASN A 60 8.49 9.65 -6.39
C ASN A 60 7.59 8.55 -5.85
N TYR A 61 6.55 8.94 -5.13
CA TYR A 61 5.49 8.05 -4.71
C TYR A 61 4.14 8.50 -5.27
N SER A 62 3.38 7.58 -5.84
CA SER A 62 2.06 7.86 -6.43
C SER A 62 1.01 6.81 -6.04
N GLY A 63 1.13 6.24 -4.83
CA GLY A 63 0.24 5.21 -4.31
C GLY A 63 -0.84 5.70 -3.33
N PHE A 64 -1.07 7.01 -3.22
CA PHE A 64 -2.09 7.55 -2.31
C PHE A 64 -3.51 7.31 -2.83
N VAL A 65 -4.42 6.94 -1.92
CA VAL A 65 -5.85 6.84 -2.16
C VAL A 65 -6.54 8.08 -1.58
N TYR A 66 -7.38 8.72 -2.39
CA TYR A 66 -8.17 9.88 -1.98
C TYR A 66 -9.67 9.66 -2.22
N TYR A 67 -10.49 10.29 -1.40
CA TYR A 67 -11.93 10.41 -1.66
C TYR A 67 -12.18 11.30 -2.90
N ASN A 68 -12.82 10.76 -3.94
CA ASN A 68 -13.14 11.48 -5.20
C ASN A 68 -11.94 12.17 -5.85
N ASN A 69 -10.93 11.38 -6.23
CA ASN A 69 -9.72 11.93 -6.81
C ASN A 69 -9.96 12.60 -8.20
N ALA A 70 -9.50 13.85 -8.34
CA ALA A 70 -9.50 14.60 -9.60
C ALA A 70 -8.08 14.79 -10.21
N ASN A 71 -7.02 14.40 -9.49
CA ASN A 71 -5.63 14.76 -9.78
C ASN A 71 -4.73 13.59 -10.23
N GLY A 72 -5.28 12.41 -10.50
CA GLY A 72 -4.53 11.28 -11.09
C GLY A 72 -3.92 10.27 -10.11
N ASP A 73 -3.99 10.53 -8.81
CA ASP A 73 -3.83 9.53 -7.72
C ASP A 73 -4.82 8.34 -7.79
N PHE A 74 -4.73 7.39 -6.86
CA PHE A 74 -5.68 6.27 -6.82
C PHE A 74 -7.05 6.70 -6.31
N ASP A 75 -8.09 6.16 -6.95
CA ASP A 75 -9.45 6.17 -6.43
C ASP A 75 -9.63 5.04 -5.39
N GLN A 76 -10.81 4.98 -4.78
CA GLN A 76 -11.18 4.04 -3.74
C GLN A 76 -11.48 2.62 -4.24
N THR A 77 -11.28 2.33 -5.53
CA THR A 77 -11.66 1.07 -6.15
C THR A 77 -10.61 0.56 -7.12
N PHE A 78 -10.17 -0.67 -6.90
CA PHE A 78 -9.39 -1.47 -7.83
C PHE A 78 -10.24 -2.64 -8.32
N ASN A 79 -10.36 -2.82 -9.63
CA ASN A 79 -11.17 -3.88 -10.21
C ASN A 79 -10.55 -4.51 -11.45
N GLY A 80 -9.91 -5.66 -11.26
CA GLY A 80 -9.15 -6.31 -12.33
C GLY A 80 -7.73 -5.75 -12.49
N ASP A 81 -7.27 -4.96 -11.53
CA ASP A 81 -6.01 -4.23 -11.60
C ASP A 81 -4.84 -5.00 -11.00
N THR A 82 -3.63 -4.58 -11.37
CA THR A 82 -2.39 -5.01 -10.72
C THR A 82 -1.70 -3.80 -10.12
N VAL A 83 -1.27 -3.88 -8.87
CA VAL A 83 -0.47 -2.83 -8.23
C VAL A 83 0.84 -3.44 -7.77
N ASN A 84 1.96 -2.82 -8.12
CA ASN A 84 3.28 -3.15 -7.58
C ASN A 84 3.72 -2.01 -6.65
N GLY A 85 3.85 -2.31 -5.37
CA GLY A 85 4.25 -1.40 -4.33
C GLY A 85 3.20 -1.16 -3.25
N THR A 86 3.22 0.04 -2.69
CA THR A 86 2.49 0.40 -1.47
C THR A 86 1.29 1.26 -1.81
N ILE A 87 0.10 0.85 -1.38
CA ILE A 87 -1.12 1.65 -1.42
C ILE A 87 -1.27 2.31 -0.05
N SER A 88 -1.35 3.64 -0.02
CA SER A 88 -1.56 4.39 1.22
C SER A 88 -2.95 4.99 1.28
N THR A 89 -3.73 4.58 2.28
CA THR A 89 -5.05 5.11 2.61
C THR A 89 -4.98 6.26 3.62
N TYR A 90 -3.78 6.81 3.88
CA TYR A 90 -3.55 7.87 4.86
C TYR A 90 -4.56 9.00 4.73
N TYR A 91 -4.72 9.56 3.53
CA TYR A 91 -5.65 10.67 3.28
C TYR A 91 -7.12 10.26 3.13
N LEU A 92 -7.41 8.96 3.08
CA LEU A 92 -8.77 8.46 3.01
C LEU A 92 -9.40 8.32 4.40
N ASN A 93 -8.60 8.07 5.44
CA ASN A 93 -9.08 7.93 6.82
C ASN A 93 -8.56 9.02 7.77
N HIS A 94 -7.77 9.97 7.26
CA HIS A 94 -7.42 11.20 7.96
C HIS A 94 -8.11 12.40 7.32
N ASP A 95 -9.28 12.20 6.70
CA ASP A 95 -10.02 13.26 6.06
C ASP A 95 -10.93 14.02 7.03
N TYR A 96 -11.01 15.33 6.82
CA TYR A 96 -11.36 16.31 7.84
C TYR A 96 -12.85 16.44 8.19
N ASN A 97 -13.70 15.51 7.76
CA ASN A 97 -15.16 15.66 7.87
C ASN A 97 -15.87 14.34 8.19
N ASP A 98 -16.82 14.43 9.09
CA ASP A 98 -17.74 13.42 9.63
C ASP A 98 -18.72 12.76 8.63
N ALA A 99 -18.42 12.78 7.32
CA ALA A 99 -19.34 12.31 6.27
C ALA A 99 -18.66 11.74 5.01
N THR A 100 -17.34 11.54 5.02
CA THR A 100 -16.61 10.92 3.92
C THR A 100 -16.66 9.39 4.04
N SER A 101 -16.62 8.73 2.88
CA SER A 101 -16.68 7.27 2.83
C SER A 101 -15.26 6.74 2.98
N ASN A 102 -14.86 6.25 4.16
CA ASN A 102 -13.49 5.75 4.40
C ASN A 102 -13.37 4.29 3.94
N GLU A 103 -13.63 4.04 2.67
CA GLU A 103 -13.73 2.69 2.12
C GLU A 103 -12.73 2.48 0.98
N LEU A 104 -12.00 1.36 1.02
CA LEU A 104 -11.17 0.89 -0.09
C LEU A 104 -11.70 -0.47 -0.57
N ASN A 105 -12.02 -0.54 -1.87
CA ASN A 105 -12.54 -1.74 -2.52
C ASN A 105 -11.52 -2.35 -3.48
N ILE A 106 -11.17 -3.61 -3.26
CA ILE A 106 -10.23 -4.36 -4.10
C ILE A 106 -10.89 -5.63 -4.58
N SER A 107 -11.18 -5.69 -5.88
CA SER A 107 -11.91 -6.81 -6.48
C SER A 107 -11.23 -7.37 -7.72
N ASN A 108 -11.14 -8.69 -7.86
CA ASN A 108 -10.51 -9.31 -9.04
C ASN A 108 -9.07 -8.83 -9.32
N SER A 109 -8.38 -8.30 -8.31
CA SER A 109 -7.10 -7.61 -8.48
C SER A 109 -5.94 -8.41 -7.85
N VAL A 110 -4.72 -8.05 -8.23
CA VAL A 110 -3.49 -8.56 -7.62
C VAL A 110 -2.68 -7.38 -7.11
N ILE A 111 -2.38 -7.36 -5.82
CA ILE A 111 -1.54 -6.35 -5.20
C ILE A 111 -0.25 -7.04 -4.77
N HIS A 112 0.85 -6.64 -5.38
CA HIS A 112 2.20 -7.04 -5.02
C HIS A 112 2.79 -5.99 -4.10
N GLY A 113 2.70 -6.17 -2.78
CA GLY A 113 3.20 -5.22 -1.79
C GLY A 113 2.30 -5.03 -0.59
N SER A 114 1.91 -3.80 -0.29
CA SER A 114 1.17 -3.54 0.95
C SER A 114 0.09 -2.47 0.82
N ILE A 115 -0.90 -2.58 1.70
CA ILE A 115 -1.90 -1.55 1.96
C ILE A 115 -1.64 -1.01 3.35
N THR A 116 -1.45 0.30 3.46
CA THR A 116 -1.22 0.95 4.74
C THR A 116 -2.07 2.18 4.95
N SER A 117 -2.44 2.48 6.19
CA SER A 117 -3.04 3.77 6.56
C SER A 117 -1.99 4.82 6.97
N MET A 118 -0.71 4.46 6.98
CA MET A 118 0.39 5.34 7.34
C MET A 118 0.90 6.12 6.13
N LEU A 119 1.64 7.20 6.38
CA LEU A 119 2.45 7.83 5.35
C LEU A 119 3.53 6.84 4.90
N PRO A 120 3.72 6.64 3.59
CA PRO A 120 4.83 5.84 3.07
C PRO A 120 6.15 6.45 3.51
N ILE A 121 7.06 5.57 3.92
CA ILE A 121 8.39 5.94 4.39
C ILE A 121 9.40 5.22 3.51
N GLY A 122 10.40 5.94 3.02
CA GLY A 122 11.61 5.35 2.47
C GLY A 122 12.72 5.44 3.50
N TYR A 123 13.33 4.32 3.86
CA TYR A 123 14.49 4.30 4.73
C TYR A 123 15.76 4.20 3.88
N TYR A 124 16.73 5.07 4.17
CA TYR A 124 18.11 4.81 3.79
C TYR A 124 18.66 3.82 4.80
N ASP A 125 18.96 2.62 4.33
CA ASP A 125 19.72 1.64 5.07
C ASP A 125 19.17 1.37 6.49
N ARG A 126 17.95 0.81 6.55
CA ARG A 126 17.25 0.53 7.81
C ARG A 126 18.08 -0.37 8.76
N PHE A 127 19.11 -1.09 8.26
CA PHE A 127 19.86 -2.11 8.99
C PHE A 127 21.40 -2.03 8.95
N ASP A 128 22.03 -1.10 8.23
CA ASP A 128 23.47 -0.81 8.38
C ASP A 128 23.74 -0.12 9.70
N THR A 129 23.99 -0.96 10.69
CA THR A 129 24.40 -0.59 12.03
C THR A 129 25.92 -0.38 12.13
N LEU A 130 26.67 -0.48 11.01
CA LEU A 130 28.13 -0.45 10.99
C LEU A 130 28.73 0.87 10.50
N ASP A 131 28.08 1.62 9.60
CA ASP A 131 28.68 2.82 9.00
C ASP A 131 27.95 4.17 9.23
N HIS A 132 26.90 4.25 10.07
CA HIS A 132 26.22 5.53 10.33
C HIS A 132 25.91 5.81 11.81
N ASP A 133 25.79 7.10 12.11
CA ASP A 133 25.82 7.85 13.37
C ASP A 133 24.74 7.46 14.42
N GLY A 134 24.12 6.29 14.29
CA GLY A 134 23.00 5.83 15.12
C GLY A 134 21.65 6.46 14.74
N TYR A 135 21.55 7.08 13.57
CA TYR A 135 20.31 7.62 13.02
C TYR A 135 20.02 6.95 11.68
N SER A 136 18.90 6.23 11.58
CA SER A 136 18.34 5.86 10.28
C SER A 136 17.83 7.15 9.62
N GLU A 137 18.44 7.56 8.51
CA GLU A 137 17.90 8.65 7.69
C GLU A 137 16.68 8.10 6.93
N TYR A 138 15.53 8.78 7.06
CA TYR A 138 14.29 8.36 6.41
C TYR A 138 13.59 9.56 5.78
N TYR A 139 12.92 9.32 4.66
CA TYR A 139 12.04 10.29 4.01
C TYR A 139 10.59 9.84 4.13
N ARG A 140 9.71 10.74 4.57
CA ARG A 140 8.25 10.52 4.59
C ARG A 140 7.60 11.20 3.41
N PHE A 141 6.94 10.42 2.57
CA PHE A 141 6.18 10.92 1.43
C PHE A 141 4.85 11.46 1.92
N ASN A 142 4.52 12.71 1.59
CA ASN A 142 3.32 13.42 2.07
C ASN A 142 2.63 14.24 0.97
N ASN A 143 2.95 14.00 -0.31
CA ASN A 143 2.38 14.69 -1.47
C ASN A 143 2.39 16.23 -1.32
N GLY A 144 3.44 16.78 -0.70
CA GLY A 144 3.60 18.22 -0.47
C GLY A 144 2.60 18.86 0.51
N THR A 145 1.89 18.05 1.30
CA THR A 145 0.97 18.51 2.34
C THR A 145 1.58 18.35 3.72
N ASP A 146 1.45 19.34 4.59
CA ASP A 146 1.83 19.20 6.00
C ASP A 146 1.00 18.08 6.62
N THR A 147 1.64 17.15 7.34
CA THR A 147 0.96 16.05 8.05
C THR A 147 -0.15 16.62 8.91
N VAL A 148 -1.36 16.20 8.65
CA VAL A 148 -2.52 16.95 9.06
C VAL A 148 -3.18 16.25 10.23
N ASP A 149 -3.42 17.05 11.26
CA ASP A 149 -4.04 16.75 12.54
C ASP A 149 -4.35 15.27 12.80
N GLY A 150 -3.52 14.60 13.61
CA GLY A 150 -3.73 13.20 13.99
C GLY A 150 -4.89 12.98 14.97
N ASN A 151 -5.91 13.83 14.95
CA ASN A 151 -7.07 13.68 15.81
C ASN A 151 -7.89 12.48 15.34
N TRP A 152 -8.13 11.54 16.25
CA TRP A 152 -9.09 10.47 16.02
C TRP A 152 -10.51 11.00 16.12
N TYR A 153 -11.39 10.61 15.20
CA TYR A 153 -12.82 10.91 15.23
C TYR A 153 -13.61 9.66 15.60
N ASP A 154 -14.47 9.76 16.63
CA ASP A 154 -15.29 8.63 17.08
C ASP A 154 -16.29 8.20 16.00
N GLY A 155 -16.28 6.91 15.66
CA GLY A 155 -17.11 6.33 14.60
C GLY A 155 -16.55 6.48 13.19
N ASP A 156 -15.36 7.05 13.03
CA ASP A 156 -14.67 7.22 11.75
C ASP A 156 -13.84 5.97 11.40
N VAL A 157 -14.55 4.89 11.07
CA VAL A 157 -13.97 3.55 10.88
C VAL A 157 -13.60 3.32 9.42
N PHE A 158 -12.33 3.01 9.16
CA PHE A 158 -11.86 2.60 7.86
C PHE A 158 -12.44 1.24 7.47
N THR A 159 -12.88 1.07 6.22
CA THR A 159 -13.37 -0.21 5.71
C THR A 159 -12.53 -0.68 4.53
N LEU A 160 -11.92 -1.85 4.67
CA LEU A 160 -11.16 -2.52 3.61
C LEU A 160 -11.92 -3.74 3.11
N ASN A 161 -12.35 -3.71 1.85
CA ASN A 161 -13.07 -4.80 1.20
C ASN A 161 -12.19 -5.48 0.15
N ILE A 162 -11.94 -6.76 0.32
CA ILE A 162 -11.10 -7.59 -0.55
C ILE A 162 -11.94 -8.75 -1.05
N ALA A 163 -12.10 -8.86 -2.37
CA ALA A 163 -12.98 -9.86 -2.99
C ALA A 163 -12.36 -10.47 -4.26
N ASN A 164 -12.18 -11.79 -4.30
CA ASN A 164 -11.54 -12.47 -5.43
C ASN A 164 -10.19 -11.85 -5.82
N SER A 165 -9.40 -11.46 -4.83
CA SER A 165 -8.15 -10.74 -5.03
C SER A 165 -6.99 -11.44 -4.30
N THR A 166 -5.77 -11.22 -4.79
CA THR A 166 -4.55 -11.61 -4.08
C THR A 166 -3.83 -10.36 -3.63
N ILE A 167 -3.44 -10.32 -2.36
CA ILE A 167 -2.55 -9.30 -1.80
C ILE A 167 -1.41 -10.09 -1.18
N ASP A 168 -0.27 -10.09 -1.85
CA ASP A 168 0.96 -10.67 -1.33
C ASP A 168 1.87 -9.56 -0.81
N ASP A 169 2.80 -9.94 0.06
CA ASP A 169 3.78 -9.10 0.73
C ASP A 169 5.12 -9.06 -0.03
N ASP A 170 5.17 -9.50 -1.30
CA ASP A 170 6.43 -9.70 -2.04
C ASP A 170 7.15 -8.38 -2.39
N TYR A 171 6.44 -7.25 -2.39
CA TYR A 171 7.05 -5.92 -2.61
C TYR A 171 7.34 -5.25 -1.27
N GLU A 172 8.43 -5.66 -0.63
CA GLU A 172 8.86 -5.08 0.65
C GLU A 172 9.78 -3.88 0.47
N ALA A 173 10.50 -3.83 -0.66
CA ALA A 173 11.48 -2.81 -0.96
C ALA A 173 11.46 -2.36 -2.44
N PHE A 174 11.81 -1.11 -2.67
CA PHE A 174 12.01 -0.52 -3.99
C PHE A 174 13.51 -0.42 -4.30
N TYR A 175 13.95 -1.15 -5.31
CA TYR A 175 15.34 -1.21 -5.75
C TYR A 175 15.58 -0.31 -6.96
N PHE A 176 16.62 0.51 -6.90
CA PHE A 176 17.04 1.35 -8.02
C PHE A 176 18.56 1.52 -8.06
N THR A 177 19.09 1.93 -9.22
CA THR A 177 20.53 2.18 -9.36
C THR A 177 20.77 3.68 -9.32
N ASP A 178 21.47 4.16 -8.30
CA ASP A 178 22.04 5.50 -8.25
C ASP A 178 23.51 5.45 -7.86
N SER A 179 24.38 6.22 -8.52
CA SER A 179 25.69 6.61 -7.95
C SER A 179 26.52 7.50 -8.86
N TYR A 180 27.02 8.58 -8.27
CA TYR A 180 28.27 9.23 -8.66
C TYR A 180 29.35 8.86 -7.65
N LYS A 181 30.50 8.34 -8.10
CA LYS A 181 31.69 8.28 -7.25
C LYS A 181 32.40 9.62 -7.33
N ASP A 182 32.95 10.11 -6.22
CA ASP A 182 33.77 11.31 -6.22
C ASP A 182 34.88 11.19 -7.30
N GLY A 183 34.72 11.93 -8.39
CA GLY A 183 35.65 11.96 -9.53
C GLY A 183 35.54 10.89 -10.63
N ASP A 184 34.53 10.00 -10.66
CA ASP A 184 34.37 9.01 -11.76
C ASP A 184 32.91 8.84 -12.23
N VAL A 185 32.71 8.79 -13.55
CA VAL A 185 31.40 8.94 -14.25
C VAL A 185 30.61 7.63 -14.33
N THR A 186 30.98 6.62 -13.55
CA THR A 186 30.46 5.27 -13.72
C THR A 186 29.65 4.85 -12.49
N LYS A 187 28.34 4.64 -12.70
CA LYS A 187 27.35 4.25 -11.68
C LYS A 187 27.49 2.77 -11.32
N TYR A 188 27.52 2.41 -10.02
CA TYR A 188 27.76 1.03 -9.58
C TYR A 188 27.06 0.56 -8.30
N THR A 189 26.27 1.38 -7.60
CA THR A 189 25.50 0.94 -6.41
C THR A 189 24.01 0.78 -6.71
N ASN A 190 23.43 -0.29 -6.15
CA ASN A 190 22.00 -0.49 -6.05
C ASN A 190 21.58 0.10 -4.70
N GLU A 191 20.68 1.06 -4.73
CA GLU A 191 20.02 1.61 -3.56
C GLU A 191 18.70 0.88 -3.34
N THR A 192 18.30 0.77 -2.07
CA THR A 192 17.10 0.05 -1.65
C THR A 192 16.30 0.95 -0.72
N PHE A 193 15.01 1.15 -1.01
CA PHE A 193 14.07 1.77 -0.09
C PHE A 193 13.16 0.71 0.49
N ASP A 194 13.21 0.51 1.79
CA ASP A 194 12.21 -0.25 2.51
C ASP A 194 10.88 0.53 2.48
N VAL A 195 9.83 -0.05 1.90
CA VAL A 195 8.54 0.64 1.62
C VAL A 195 7.32 -0.05 2.23
N SER A 196 7.54 -1.15 2.95
CA SER A 196 6.52 -1.95 3.63
C SER A 196 7.03 -2.41 5.00
N GLU A 197 6.14 -2.92 5.85
CA GLU A 197 6.51 -3.55 7.13
C GLU A 197 6.52 -5.09 7.06
N GLY A 198 6.59 -5.67 5.86
CA GLY A 198 6.66 -7.13 5.64
C GLY A 198 5.31 -7.86 5.73
N VAL A 199 4.20 -7.11 5.77
CA VAL A 199 2.83 -7.65 5.70
C VAL A 199 2.03 -6.98 4.60
N ALA A 200 1.09 -7.74 4.02
CA ALA A 200 0.21 -7.27 2.96
C ALA A 200 -0.74 -6.13 3.39
N VAL A 201 -1.11 -6.07 4.67
CA VAL A 201 -1.97 -5.02 5.23
C VAL A 201 -1.40 -4.54 6.56
N ASN A 202 -1.09 -3.25 6.68
CA ASN A 202 -0.58 -2.62 7.91
C ASN A 202 -1.35 -1.33 8.24
N LEU A 203 -2.28 -1.40 9.19
CA LEU A 203 -3.17 -0.28 9.53
C LEU A 203 -2.95 0.21 10.96
N ASP A 204 -2.87 1.53 11.09
CA ASP A 204 -2.80 2.31 12.31
C ASP A 204 -4.06 3.19 12.48
N VAL A 205 -5.22 2.68 12.03
CA VAL A 205 -6.54 3.29 12.20
C VAL A 205 -7.58 2.23 12.58
N GLU A 206 -8.70 2.64 13.21
CA GLU A 206 -9.81 1.73 13.49
C GLU A 206 -10.38 1.17 12.18
N SER A 207 -10.44 -0.16 12.06
CA SER A 207 -10.65 -0.81 10.78
C SER A 207 -11.66 -1.97 10.80
N ASN A 208 -12.51 -1.99 9.78
CA ASN A 208 -13.34 -3.11 9.37
C ASN A 208 -12.75 -3.76 8.10
N ILE A 209 -12.14 -4.93 8.23
CA ILE A 209 -11.51 -5.65 7.12
C ILE A 209 -12.41 -6.83 6.71
N ASN A 210 -12.84 -6.85 5.46
CA ASN A 210 -13.68 -7.91 4.88
C ASN A 210 -12.94 -8.61 3.74
N ILE A 211 -12.69 -9.91 3.89
CA ILE A 211 -11.92 -10.73 2.93
C ILE A 211 -12.82 -11.86 2.44
N SER A 212 -13.12 -11.88 1.15
CA SER A 212 -14.17 -12.72 0.58
C SER A 212 -13.84 -13.30 -0.80
N ASN A 213 -14.65 -14.26 -1.26
CA ASN A 213 -14.68 -14.76 -2.63
C ASN A 213 -13.33 -15.33 -3.12
N ASN A 214 -12.74 -16.27 -2.40
CA ASN A 214 -11.46 -16.92 -2.73
C ASN A 214 -10.27 -15.93 -2.77
N SER A 215 -10.28 -14.93 -1.89
CA SER A 215 -9.15 -14.01 -1.75
C SER A 215 -7.99 -14.63 -0.95
N ARG A 216 -6.80 -14.09 -1.15
CA ARG A 216 -5.58 -14.44 -0.41
C ARG A 216 -4.89 -13.16 0.08
N VAL A 217 -4.57 -13.09 1.37
CA VAL A 217 -3.88 -11.95 1.99
C VAL A 217 -2.68 -12.44 2.80
N ALA A 218 -1.50 -11.92 2.50
CA ALA A 218 -0.24 -12.31 3.13
C ALA A 218 0.09 -11.47 4.39
N GLY A 219 -0.63 -11.73 5.48
CA GLY A 219 -0.40 -11.04 6.75
C GLY A 219 -1.23 -9.77 6.92
N ILE A 220 -1.57 -9.48 8.18
CA ILE A 220 -2.26 -8.27 8.61
C ILE A 220 -1.61 -7.83 9.93
N ALA A 221 -1.10 -6.60 9.97
CA ALA A 221 -0.68 -5.93 11.19
C ALA A 221 -1.67 -4.79 11.50
N LEU A 222 -2.07 -4.69 12.76
CA LEU A 222 -2.95 -3.65 13.27
C LEU A 222 -2.29 -3.03 14.50
N SER A 223 -2.12 -1.72 14.48
CA SER A 223 -1.54 -0.96 15.59
C SER A 223 -2.50 0.14 16.04
N GLN A 224 -2.39 0.53 17.31
CA GLN A 224 -3.11 1.71 17.81
C GLN A 224 -2.31 2.94 17.39
N GLY A 225 -2.86 3.72 16.47
CA GLY A 225 -2.36 5.04 16.12
C GLY A 225 -2.79 6.10 17.15
N ASN A 226 -2.93 7.34 16.72
CA ASN A 226 -3.26 8.42 17.65
C ASN A 226 -4.73 8.36 18.08
N THR A 227 -4.99 8.08 19.34
CA THR A 227 -6.35 8.06 19.94
C THR A 227 -6.69 9.37 20.66
N TYR A 228 -5.84 10.39 20.55
CA TYR A 228 -6.08 11.70 21.15
C TYR A 228 -7.20 12.43 20.41
N ASN A 229 -8.13 12.99 21.17
CA ASN A 229 -9.18 13.85 20.64
C ASN A 229 -9.43 15.02 21.61
N ASN A 230 -9.29 16.25 21.10
CA ASN A 230 -9.50 17.49 21.88
C ASN A 230 -10.92 17.64 22.43
N THR A 231 -11.91 16.97 21.84
CA THR A 231 -13.31 16.94 22.27
C THR A 231 -13.52 15.95 23.41
N TYR A 232 -12.83 14.82 23.40
CA TYR A 232 -12.98 13.73 24.38
C TYR A 232 -11.76 13.66 25.32
N THR A 233 -11.60 14.69 26.16
CA THR A 233 -10.43 14.85 27.03
C THR A 233 -10.38 13.93 28.25
N THR A 234 -11.40 13.09 28.48
CA THR A 234 -11.53 12.28 29.70
C THR A 234 -11.75 10.78 29.46
N GLU A 235 -11.89 10.35 28.21
CA GLU A 235 -12.16 8.95 27.87
C GLU A 235 -10.98 8.36 27.09
N SER A 236 -10.48 7.22 27.54
CA SER A 236 -9.51 6.42 26.80
C SER A 236 -10.29 5.60 25.78
N HIS A 237 -10.10 5.89 24.49
CA HIS A 237 -10.65 5.06 23.42
C HIS A 237 -9.67 3.97 23.01
N ASN A 238 -10.22 2.78 22.77
CA ASN A 238 -9.51 1.66 22.14
C ASN A 238 -10.28 1.34 20.86
N TRP A 239 -9.57 1.16 19.75
CA TRP A 239 -10.19 0.73 18.50
C TRP A 239 -10.62 -0.73 18.54
N ASP A 240 -11.85 -0.97 18.09
CA ASP A 240 -12.45 -2.28 17.95
C ASP A 240 -12.32 -2.75 16.50
N ASN A 241 -11.12 -3.17 16.13
CA ASN A 241 -10.85 -3.68 14.79
C ASN A 241 -11.59 -5.00 14.54
N ASN A 242 -12.22 -5.13 13.37
CA ASN A 242 -12.92 -6.35 12.97
C ASN A 242 -12.33 -6.94 11.69
N ILE A 243 -12.09 -8.25 11.68
CA ILE A 243 -11.62 -9.00 10.50
C ILE A 243 -12.62 -10.11 10.19
N ASN A 244 -13.32 -9.97 9.07
CA ASN A 244 -14.23 -10.98 8.53
C ASN A 244 -13.57 -11.72 7.37
N VAL A 245 -13.31 -13.02 7.53
CA VAL A 245 -12.75 -13.87 6.46
C VAL A 245 -13.78 -14.91 6.05
N PHE A 246 -14.22 -14.86 4.80
CA PHE A 246 -15.19 -15.79 4.24
C PHE A 246 -14.68 -16.40 2.92
N ASP A 247 -14.67 -17.72 2.84
CA ASP A 247 -14.22 -18.44 1.63
C ASP A 247 -12.87 -17.92 1.11
N SER A 248 -11.95 -17.56 2.01
CA SER A 248 -10.70 -16.87 1.70
C SER A 248 -9.62 -17.30 2.68
N THR A 249 -8.36 -16.94 2.40
CA THR A 249 -7.22 -17.28 3.24
C THR A 249 -6.46 -16.02 3.65
N VAL A 250 -6.14 -15.92 4.93
CA VAL A 250 -5.15 -14.99 5.46
C VAL A 250 -4.00 -15.82 6.02
N THR A 251 -2.78 -15.56 5.57
CA THR A 251 -1.57 -16.16 6.15
C THR A 251 -0.97 -15.23 7.19
N SER A 252 -0.16 -15.77 8.09
CA SER A 252 0.73 -14.95 8.91
C SER A 252 1.83 -14.37 8.02
N GLY A 253 2.12 -13.07 8.15
CA GLY A 253 3.29 -12.43 7.55
C GLY A 253 4.38 -12.18 8.59
N SER A 254 5.49 -11.60 8.16
CA SER A 254 6.58 -11.13 9.02
C SER A 254 6.38 -9.65 9.30
N ASP A 255 6.41 -9.20 10.54
CA ASP A 255 6.39 -7.75 10.86
C ASP A 255 7.80 -7.13 10.69
N TYR A 256 8.54 -7.64 9.73
CA TYR A 256 9.92 -7.29 9.44
C TYR A 256 10.22 -7.71 8.00
N ILE A 257 10.82 -6.78 7.25
CA ILE A 257 11.20 -6.95 5.85
C ILE A 257 12.24 -8.07 5.71
N LEU A 258 11.95 -9.04 4.87
CA LEU A 258 12.83 -10.18 4.63
C LEU A 258 13.90 -9.88 3.58
N ASP A 259 13.62 -9.01 2.60
CA ASP A 259 14.53 -8.71 1.47
C ASP A 259 15.62 -7.66 1.78
N SER A 260 15.64 -7.11 3.00
CA SER A 260 16.66 -6.16 3.47
C SER A 260 17.80 -6.83 4.27
N ALA A 261 17.74 -8.14 4.47
CA ALA A 261 18.76 -8.89 5.19
C ALA A 261 19.93 -9.29 4.27
N TYR A 262 21.05 -8.59 4.41
CA TYR A 262 22.41 -8.95 3.98
C TYR A 262 22.62 -10.47 3.72
N THR A 263 22.69 -10.88 2.46
CA THR A 263 23.54 -12.02 2.08
C THR A 263 24.84 -11.46 1.51
N THR A 264 25.77 -11.12 2.40
CA THR A 264 27.18 -11.05 2.04
C THR A 264 27.72 -12.47 1.95
N ASP A 265 27.81 -12.99 0.73
CA ASP A 265 28.78 -14.04 0.37
C ASP A 265 30.02 -13.38 -0.28
#